data_AF-A0A7Y7NZB4-F1
#
_entry.id   AF-A0A7Y7NZB4-F1
#
_cell.length_a   1.000
_cell.length_b   1.000
_cell.length_c   1.000
_cell.angle_alpha   90.00
_cell.angle_beta   90.00
_cell.angle_gamma   90.00
#
_symmetry.space_group_name_H-M   'P 1'
#
loop_
_entity.id
_entity.type
_entity.pdbx_description
1 polymer ?
#
loop_
_entity_poly.entity_id
_entity_poly.type
_entity_poly.pdbx_seq_one_letter_code
_entity_poly.pdbx_strand_id
1 'polypeptide(L)'
;MKHTAIKSGVLLKITLFILLLTGCTIEKQTNLKSFIAPNEFVFIEYYLTQEGEVLSGTPPRGMRIDGPTYRFDKETKQLDIRRKDNLLRDSVKILLGNGKILKGSAGNGISFRLTNITNLPYTNNQLTINKIDKNKIYFTFDKQKYTLNIADEWQSSTTKIDTIKTAEPTIIKTKLTYTLKYHGKLNKKSITGI
;
A
#
# COMPACT_ATOMS: atom_id res chain seq x y z
N MET A 1 24.97 25.97 68.73
CA MET A 1 25.45 25.19 67.58
C MET A 1 24.67 25.62 66.34
N LYS A 2 25.36 26.13 65.31
CA LYS A 2 24.81 26.52 64.00
C LYS A 2 25.22 25.49 62.94
N HIS A 3 24.49 25.50 61.81
CA HIS A 3 24.73 24.83 60.51
C HIS A 3 23.93 23.54 60.27
N THR A 4 23.26 23.28 59.14
CA THR A 4 22.87 24.10 57.96
C THR A 4 21.75 23.31 57.27
N ALA A 5 20.56 23.90 57.08
CA ALA A 5 19.52 23.30 56.26
C ALA A 5 19.80 23.62 54.78
N ILE A 6 20.15 22.60 54.00
CA ILE A 6 20.36 22.70 52.55
C ILE A 6 18.99 22.99 51.91
N LYS A 7 18.86 24.16 51.27
CA LYS A 7 17.64 24.61 50.59
C LYS A 7 17.33 23.68 49.41
N SER A 8 16.37 22.78 49.58
CA SER A 8 15.85 21.83 48.58
C SER A 8 15.11 22.47 47.38
N GLY A 9 15.11 23.79 47.27
CA GLY A 9 14.35 24.53 46.25
C GLY A 9 15.08 24.78 44.92
N VAL A 10 16.39 24.50 44.82
CA VAL A 10 17.18 24.81 43.62
C VAL A 10 17.28 23.62 42.66
N LEU A 11 17.33 22.39 43.17
CA LEU A 11 17.43 21.19 42.31
C LEU A 11 16.18 20.94 41.47
N LEU A 12 14.98 21.31 41.97
CA LEU A 12 13.72 21.05 41.29
C LEU A 12 13.49 21.94 40.05
N LYS A 13 14.17 23.09 39.96
CA LYS A 13 14.04 24.01 38.82
C LYS A 13 14.88 23.62 37.61
N ILE A 14 15.95 22.86 37.81
CA ILE A 14 16.84 22.45 36.71
C ILE A 14 16.24 21.26 35.94
N THR A 15 15.50 20.38 36.62
CA THR A 15 14.88 19.20 35.99
C THR A 15 13.71 19.55 35.06
N LEU A 16 12.99 20.64 35.32
CA LEU A 16 11.85 21.06 34.49
C LEU A 16 12.27 21.71 33.16
N PHE A 17 13.50 22.22 33.06
CA PHE A 17 14.00 22.86 31.83
C PHE A 17 14.51 21.85 30.79
N ILE A 18 14.96 20.66 31.23
CA ILE A 18 15.47 19.60 30.34
C ILE A 18 14.34 18.86 29.62
N LEU A 19 13.14 18.80 30.21
CA LEU A 19 11.95 18.15 29.63
C LEU A 19 11.31 18.91 28.46
N LEU A 20 11.73 20.16 28.19
CA LEU A 20 11.21 20.97 27.07
C LEU A 20 12.09 20.90 25.81
N LEU A 21 13.27 20.27 25.89
CA LEU A 21 14.19 20.13 24.74
C LEU A 21 14.02 18.81 23.97
N THR A 22 13.16 17.89 24.43
CA THR A 22 12.68 16.76 23.61
C THR A 22 11.54 17.19 22.67
N GLY A 23 11.62 18.43 22.19
CA GLY A 23 10.71 19.04 21.25
C GLY A 23 10.69 18.25 19.94
N CYS A 24 9.52 17.73 19.63
CA CYS A 24 9.01 17.45 18.29
C CYS A 24 10.08 17.24 17.21
N THR A 25 10.51 15.99 17.01
CA THR A 25 10.92 15.57 15.68
C THR A 25 9.69 15.70 14.77
N ILE A 26 9.53 16.86 14.16
CA ILE A 26 8.64 17.02 13.01
C ILE A 26 9.25 16.12 11.93
N GLU A 27 8.69 14.91 11.77
CA GLU A 27 8.94 14.11 10.58
C GLU A 27 8.70 15.03 9.40
N LYS A 28 9.76 15.34 8.64
CA LYS A 28 9.65 16.12 7.41
C LYS A 28 8.65 15.41 6.52
N GLN A 29 7.41 15.91 6.50
CA GLN A 29 6.40 15.52 5.53
C GLN A 29 7.09 15.64 4.17
N THR A 30 7.26 14.51 3.50
CA THR A 30 7.91 14.47 2.20
C THR A 30 7.06 15.33 1.28
N ASN A 31 7.67 16.41 0.78
CA ASN A 31 6.98 17.51 0.13
C ASN A 31 6.49 17.05 -1.26
N LEU A 32 5.43 16.23 -1.32
CA LEU A 32 4.83 15.70 -2.56
C LEU A 32 4.47 16.83 -3.54
N LYS A 33 4.19 18.03 -3.01
CA LYS A 33 3.89 19.23 -3.80
C LYS A 33 5.05 19.70 -4.67
N SER A 34 6.31 19.39 -4.33
CA SER A 34 7.45 19.96 -5.03
C SER A 34 7.77 19.29 -6.38
N PHE A 35 7.31 18.04 -6.62
CA PHE A 35 7.64 17.31 -7.86
C PHE A 35 6.43 16.81 -8.67
N ILE A 36 5.21 16.86 -8.11
CA ILE A 36 3.97 16.49 -8.80
C ILE A 36 3.21 17.77 -9.16
N ALA A 37 3.17 18.10 -10.45
CA ALA A 37 2.48 19.30 -10.93
C ALA A 37 0.96 19.26 -10.60
N PRO A 38 0.25 20.41 -10.60
CA PRO A 38 -1.19 20.45 -10.30
C PRO A 38 -2.04 19.54 -11.21
N ASN A 39 -1.65 19.39 -12.48
CA ASN A 39 -2.31 18.56 -13.48
C ASN A 39 -1.75 17.13 -13.57
N GLU A 40 -0.88 16.72 -12.66
CA GLU A 40 -0.30 15.39 -12.60
C GLU A 40 -0.72 14.64 -11.34
N PHE A 41 -0.62 13.32 -11.39
CA PHE A 41 -0.72 12.42 -10.25
C PHE A 41 0.27 11.26 -10.40
N VAL A 42 0.64 10.63 -9.30
CA VAL A 42 1.41 9.38 -9.31
C VAL A 42 0.46 8.19 -9.33
N PHE A 43 0.72 7.22 -10.19
CA PHE A 43 -0.04 5.97 -10.23
C PHE A 43 0.81 4.77 -9.82
N ILE A 44 0.27 3.98 -8.89
CA ILE A 44 0.88 2.76 -8.35
C ILE A 44 -0.18 1.66 -8.38
N GLU A 45 0.21 0.45 -8.76
CA GLU A 45 -0.65 -0.73 -8.59
C GLU A 45 -0.08 -1.65 -7.52
N TYR A 46 -0.95 -2.15 -6.64
CA TYR A 46 -0.62 -3.13 -5.63
C TYR A 46 -1.74 -4.17 -5.49
N TYR A 47 -1.50 -5.40 -5.92
CA TYR A 47 -2.53 -6.44 -5.87
C TYR A 47 -1.97 -7.79 -5.43
N LEU A 48 -2.87 -8.63 -4.95
CA LEU A 48 -2.60 -10.01 -4.56
C LEU A 48 -3.19 -10.97 -5.61
N THR A 49 -2.38 -11.86 -6.15
CA THR A 49 -2.85 -13.05 -6.86
C THR A 49 -2.90 -14.21 -5.89
N GLN A 50 -4.07 -14.84 -5.74
CA GLN A 50 -4.24 -16.06 -4.97
C GLN A 50 -4.63 -17.20 -5.92
N GLU A 51 -3.75 -18.19 -6.01
CA GLU A 51 -3.89 -19.34 -6.89
C GLU A 51 -3.99 -20.61 -6.06
N GLY A 52 -5.04 -21.38 -6.30
CA GLY A 52 -5.27 -22.67 -5.63
C GLY A 52 -5.07 -23.84 -6.59
N GLU A 53 -4.31 -24.83 -6.13
CA GLU A 53 -4.04 -26.11 -6.81
C GLU A 53 -4.56 -27.25 -5.92
N VAL A 54 -5.41 -28.13 -6.47
CA VAL A 54 -5.92 -29.30 -5.75
C VAL A 54 -4.87 -30.40 -5.83
N LEU A 55 -4.41 -30.87 -4.68
CA LEU A 55 -3.46 -31.99 -4.60
C LEU A 55 -4.18 -33.33 -4.39
N SER A 56 -5.32 -33.33 -3.71
CA SER A 56 -6.16 -34.51 -3.49
C SER A 56 -7.58 -34.11 -3.06
N GLY A 57 -8.57 -34.96 -3.30
CA GLY A 57 -9.98 -34.75 -2.96
C GLY A 57 -10.74 -33.84 -3.94
N THR A 58 -11.96 -33.46 -3.56
CA THR A 58 -12.83 -32.59 -4.36
C THR A 58 -12.98 -31.23 -3.69
N PRO A 59 -12.41 -30.14 -4.26
CA PRO A 59 -12.47 -28.83 -3.62
C PRO A 59 -13.90 -28.30 -3.55
N PRO A 60 -14.22 -27.48 -2.53
CA PRO A 60 -15.47 -26.72 -2.54
C PRO A 60 -15.51 -25.77 -3.73
N ARG A 61 -16.71 -25.31 -4.10
CA ARG A 61 -16.86 -24.30 -5.15
C ARG A 61 -16.03 -23.05 -4.80
N GLY A 62 -15.12 -22.68 -5.69
CA GLY A 62 -14.28 -21.50 -5.51
C GLY A 62 -15.09 -20.20 -5.47
N MET A 63 -14.54 -19.18 -4.81
CA MET A 63 -15.17 -17.86 -4.74
C MET A 63 -15.21 -17.19 -6.13
N ARG A 64 -16.25 -16.39 -6.37
CA ARG A 64 -16.32 -15.48 -7.51
C ARG A 64 -16.25 -14.06 -6.99
N ILE A 65 -15.38 -13.25 -7.59
CA ILE A 65 -15.23 -11.83 -7.21
C ILE A 65 -15.57 -10.93 -8.41
N ASP A 66 -16.24 -9.82 -8.11
CA ASP A 66 -16.69 -8.84 -9.10
C ASP A 66 -15.52 -8.17 -9.83
N GLY A 67 -15.80 -7.72 -11.06
CA GLY A 67 -14.83 -7.14 -11.99
C GLY A 67 -14.16 -5.83 -11.50
N PRO A 68 -13.07 -5.42 -12.17
CA PRO A 68 -12.30 -4.26 -11.76
C PRO A 68 -13.05 -2.95 -12.02
N THR A 69 -12.89 -1.97 -11.13
CA THR A 69 -13.47 -0.63 -11.26
C THR A 69 -12.61 0.33 -12.07
N TYR A 70 -11.46 -0.12 -12.57
CA TYR A 70 -10.62 0.63 -13.50
C TYR A 70 -9.85 -0.32 -14.44
N ARG A 71 -9.32 0.23 -15.53
CA ARG A 71 -8.34 -0.42 -16.41
C ARG A 71 -7.21 0.58 -16.69
N PHE A 72 -5.97 0.12 -16.60
CA PHE A 72 -4.82 0.92 -17.01
C PHE A 72 -4.19 0.34 -18.28
N ASP A 73 -3.98 1.20 -19.27
CA ASP A 73 -3.28 0.87 -20.50
C ASP A 73 -1.82 1.31 -20.41
N LYS A 74 -0.90 0.33 -20.46
CA LYS A 74 0.52 0.59 -20.24
C LYS A 74 1.19 1.34 -21.39
N GLU A 75 0.65 1.21 -22.60
CA GLU A 75 1.23 1.77 -23.83
C GLU A 75 0.82 3.23 -23.97
N THR A 76 -0.48 3.50 -23.90
CA THR A 76 -1.07 4.84 -24.03
C THR A 76 -1.03 5.63 -22.72
N LYS A 77 -0.71 4.98 -21.59
CA LYS A 77 -0.74 5.56 -20.24
C LYS A 77 -2.13 6.10 -19.83
N GLN A 78 -3.19 5.54 -20.42
CA GLN A 78 -4.56 5.90 -20.11
C GLN A 78 -5.09 5.11 -18.92
N LEU A 79 -5.79 5.80 -18.03
CA LEU A 79 -6.49 5.20 -16.89
C LEU A 79 -8.00 5.34 -17.12
N ASP A 80 -8.65 4.26 -17.54
CA ASP A 80 -10.10 4.16 -17.70
C ASP A 80 -10.75 3.79 -16.37
N ILE A 81 -11.55 4.70 -15.81
CA ILE A 81 -12.28 4.49 -14.55
C ILE A 81 -13.71 4.04 -14.90
N ARG A 82 -14.27 3.07 -14.18
CA ARG A 82 -15.59 2.49 -14.51
C ARG A 82 -16.65 2.75 -13.44
N ARG A 83 -16.23 3.27 -12.29
CA ARG A 83 -17.11 3.73 -11.23
C ARG A 83 -16.71 5.14 -10.85
N LYS A 84 -17.67 6.08 -10.91
CA LYS A 84 -17.49 7.47 -10.47
C LYS A 84 -17.31 7.52 -8.97
N ASP A 85 -16.10 7.25 -8.51
CA ASP A 85 -15.68 7.60 -7.16
C ASP A 85 -15.14 9.05 -7.20
N ASN A 86 -15.14 9.75 -6.06
CA ASN A 86 -14.63 11.13 -5.89
C ASN A 86 -13.10 11.28 -6.10
N LEU A 87 -12.52 10.48 -7.00
CA LEU A 87 -11.08 10.26 -7.20
C LEU A 87 -10.41 11.34 -8.06
N LEU A 88 -11.18 12.26 -8.66
CA LEU A 88 -10.68 13.26 -9.61
C LEU A 88 -10.62 14.68 -9.04
N ARG A 89 -10.62 14.83 -7.72
CA ARG A 89 -10.42 16.15 -7.10
C ARG A 89 -9.02 16.66 -7.42
N ASP A 90 -8.89 17.98 -7.58
CA ASP A 90 -7.60 18.61 -7.89
C ASP A 90 -6.50 18.31 -6.86
N SER A 91 -6.90 17.97 -5.64
CA SER A 91 -6.01 17.60 -4.54
C SER A 91 -5.42 16.19 -4.64
N VAL A 92 -5.86 15.32 -5.55
CA VAL A 92 -5.32 13.97 -5.68
C VAL A 92 -3.92 14.01 -6.27
N LYS A 93 -2.96 13.50 -5.49
CA LYS A 93 -1.53 13.46 -5.85
C LYS A 93 -1.01 12.06 -6.06
N ILE A 94 -1.56 11.08 -5.35
CA ILE A 94 -1.18 9.68 -5.47
C ILE A 94 -2.45 8.85 -5.56
N LEU A 95 -2.50 8.00 -6.57
CA LEU A 95 -3.59 7.07 -6.81
C LEU A 95 -3.04 5.64 -6.75
N LEU A 96 -3.62 4.85 -5.86
CA LEU A 96 -3.28 3.44 -5.68
C LEU A 96 -4.38 2.57 -6.30
N GLY A 97 -4.07 1.88 -7.38
CA GLY A 97 -4.86 0.75 -7.85
C GLY A 97 -4.57 -0.47 -7.00
N ASN A 98 -5.57 -1.01 -6.30
CA ASN A 98 -5.37 -2.15 -5.43
C ASN A 98 -6.46 -3.20 -5.53
N GLY A 99 -6.11 -4.46 -5.24
CA GLY A 99 -7.12 -5.51 -5.17
C GLY A 99 -6.58 -6.93 -5.23
N LYS A 100 -7.41 -7.84 -5.77
CA LYS A 100 -7.16 -9.28 -5.73
C LYS A 100 -7.53 -9.97 -7.05
N ILE A 101 -6.73 -10.96 -7.43
CA ILE A 101 -6.99 -11.91 -8.51
C ILE A 101 -7.16 -13.29 -7.89
N LEU A 102 -8.20 -14.04 -8.28
CA LEU A 102 -8.39 -15.44 -7.89
C LEU A 102 -8.19 -16.35 -9.10
N LYS A 103 -7.47 -17.46 -8.89
CA LYS A 103 -7.22 -18.50 -9.91
C LYS A 103 -7.36 -19.91 -9.34
N GLY A 104 -7.70 -20.86 -10.21
CA GLY A 104 -7.77 -22.29 -9.86
C GLY A 104 -8.81 -22.58 -8.77
N SER A 105 -8.45 -23.42 -7.80
CA SER A 105 -9.35 -23.79 -6.70
C SER A 105 -9.59 -22.66 -5.68
N ALA A 106 -8.80 -21.58 -5.72
CA ALA A 106 -9.05 -20.40 -4.91
C ALA A 106 -10.27 -19.58 -5.39
N GLY A 107 -10.72 -19.80 -6.63
CA GLY A 107 -11.83 -19.07 -7.23
C GLY A 107 -11.49 -18.50 -8.60
N ASN A 108 -12.37 -17.61 -9.08
CA ASN A 108 -12.20 -16.90 -10.36
C ASN A 108 -12.65 -15.45 -10.23
N GLY A 109 -11.94 -14.54 -10.89
CA GLY A 109 -12.28 -13.13 -11.00
C GLY A 109 -11.12 -12.21 -10.65
N ILE A 110 -11.34 -10.94 -10.93
CA ILE A 110 -10.39 -9.85 -10.66
C ILE A 110 -11.19 -8.71 -10.05
N SER A 111 -10.86 -8.34 -8.82
CA SER A 111 -11.44 -7.19 -8.14
C SER A 111 -10.37 -6.16 -7.88
N PHE A 112 -10.37 -5.07 -8.64
CA PHE A 112 -9.49 -3.93 -8.46
C PHE A 112 -10.31 -2.67 -8.17
N ARG A 113 -9.77 -1.83 -7.28
CA ARG A 113 -10.32 -0.53 -6.91
C ARG A 113 -9.23 0.52 -6.89
N LEU A 114 -9.63 1.78 -6.97
CA LEU A 114 -8.74 2.91 -6.83
C LEU A 114 -8.88 3.51 -5.43
N THR A 115 -7.75 3.83 -4.81
CA THR A 115 -7.69 4.48 -3.50
C THR A 115 -6.85 5.75 -3.62
N ASN A 116 -7.41 6.88 -3.19
CA ASN A 116 -6.67 8.14 -3.08
C ASN A 116 -5.74 8.09 -1.87
N ILE A 117 -4.45 8.33 -2.08
CA ILE A 117 -3.49 8.50 -0.99
C ILE A 117 -3.23 10.00 -0.82
N THR A 118 -3.64 10.52 0.35
CA THR A 118 -3.51 11.95 0.68
C THR A 118 -2.19 12.25 1.38
N ASN A 119 -1.65 11.30 2.15
CA ASN A 119 -0.46 11.47 2.97
C ASN A 119 0.46 10.26 2.87
N LEU A 120 1.77 10.49 3.01
CA LEU A 120 2.77 9.45 3.22
C LEU A 120 3.39 9.61 4.62
N PRO A 121 3.78 8.51 5.29
CA PRO A 121 3.63 7.13 4.85
C PRO A 121 2.17 6.66 4.77
N TYR A 122 1.86 5.74 3.86
CA TYR A 122 0.53 5.14 3.72
C TYR A 122 0.60 3.62 3.83
N THR A 123 -0.24 3.03 4.68
CA THR A 123 -0.25 1.58 4.93
C THR A 123 -1.54 0.93 4.42
N ASN A 124 -1.38 -0.20 3.73
CA ASN A 124 -2.45 -1.08 3.31
C ASN A 124 -2.00 -2.54 3.54
N ASN A 125 -2.49 -3.13 4.62
CA ASN A 125 -2.08 -4.46 5.10
C ASN A 125 -0.55 -4.53 5.31
N GLN A 126 0.12 -5.48 4.62
CA GLN A 126 1.56 -5.71 4.73
C GLN A 126 2.41 -4.67 3.98
N LEU A 127 1.79 -3.84 3.14
CA LEU A 127 2.47 -2.79 2.37
C LEU A 127 2.39 -1.46 3.10
N THR A 128 3.54 -0.80 3.26
CA THR A 128 3.63 0.63 3.60
C THR A 128 4.39 1.36 2.50
N ILE A 129 3.75 2.30 1.81
CA ILE A 129 4.43 3.25 0.92
C ILE A 129 5.02 4.34 1.82
N ASN A 130 6.34 4.40 1.94
CA ASN A 130 7.00 5.33 2.85
C ASN A 130 7.24 6.69 2.20
N LYS A 131 7.73 6.67 0.95
CA LYS A 131 8.14 7.87 0.21
C LYS A 131 8.03 7.63 -1.28
N ILE A 132 7.72 8.68 -2.02
CA ILE A 132 7.78 8.69 -3.48
C ILE A 132 8.66 9.88 -3.88
N ASP A 133 9.62 9.61 -4.75
CA ASP A 133 10.46 10.60 -5.42
C ASP A 133 10.13 10.62 -6.92
N LYS A 134 10.79 11.53 -7.66
CA LYS A 134 10.56 11.71 -9.11
C LYS A 134 10.56 10.39 -9.90
N ASN A 135 11.50 9.48 -9.59
CA ASN A 135 11.72 8.25 -10.34
C ASN A 135 11.65 6.97 -9.51
N LYS A 136 11.40 7.07 -8.20
CA LYS A 136 11.46 5.91 -7.29
C LYS A 136 10.32 5.93 -6.28
N ILE A 137 9.85 4.74 -5.91
CA ILE A 137 9.03 4.52 -4.73
C ILE A 137 9.85 3.75 -3.69
N TYR A 138 9.74 4.18 -2.44
CA TYR A 138 10.31 3.52 -1.28
C TYR A 138 9.16 2.94 -0.48
N PHE A 139 9.19 1.64 -0.24
CA PHE A 139 8.12 0.95 0.46
C PHE A 139 8.66 -0.11 1.39
N THR A 140 7.88 -0.43 2.42
CA THR A 140 8.08 -1.55 3.30
C THR A 140 7.07 -2.63 2.93
N PHE A 141 7.51 -3.86 2.79
CA PHE A 141 6.64 -5.03 2.73
C PHE A 141 7.08 -6.03 3.79
N ASP A 142 6.16 -6.43 4.67
CA ASP A 142 6.43 -7.35 5.78
C ASP A 142 7.69 -6.98 6.59
N LYS A 143 7.77 -5.71 7.00
CA LYS A 143 8.88 -5.10 7.77
C LYS A 143 10.22 -4.99 7.01
N GLN A 144 10.32 -5.48 5.78
CA GLN A 144 11.50 -5.32 4.93
C GLN A 144 11.36 -4.10 4.01
N LYS A 145 12.43 -3.33 3.84
CA LYS A 145 12.46 -2.11 3.03
C LYS A 145 12.90 -2.42 1.61
N TYR A 146 12.22 -1.82 0.64
CA TYR A 146 12.48 -1.98 -0.79
C TYR A 146 12.47 -0.63 -1.50
N THR A 147 12.98 -0.63 -2.72
CA THR A 147 12.94 0.51 -3.64
C THR A 147 12.63 -0.01 -5.03
N LEU A 148 11.79 0.71 -5.77
CA LEU A 148 11.37 0.35 -7.12
C LEU A 148 11.44 1.58 -8.04
N ASN A 149 12.01 1.44 -9.24
CA ASN A 149 12.03 2.54 -10.20
C ASN A 149 10.71 2.63 -10.99
N ILE A 150 10.55 3.69 -11.79
CA ILE A 150 9.43 3.79 -12.73
C ILE A 150 9.43 2.61 -13.69
N ALA A 151 8.25 2.08 -13.97
CA ALA A 151 7.96 0.93 -14.83
C ALA A 151 8.50 -0.42 -14.33
N ASP A 152 9.26 -0.44 -13.24
CA ASP A 152 9.67 -1.68 -12.60
C ASP A 152 8.49 -2.34 -11.87
N GLU A 153 8.62 -3.64 -11.67
CA GLU A 153 7.68 -4.47 -10.93
C GLU A 153 8.42 -5.19 -9.80
N TRP A 154 7.83 -5.17 -8.61
CA TRP A 154 8.27 -5.98 -7.48
C TRP A 154 7.24 -7.08 -7.22
N GLN A 155 7.73 -8.26 -6.89
CA GLN A 155 6.89 -9.39 -6.50
C GLN A 155 7.43 -10.08 -5.24
N SER A 156 6.51 -10.59 -4.42
CA SER A 156 6.82 -11.54 -3.35
C SER A 156 5.79 -12.65 -3.35
N SER A 157 6.24 -13.89 -3.16
CA SER A 157 5.36 -15.05 -3.18
C SER A 157 5.55 -15.93 -1.96
N THR A 158 4.45 -16.48 -1.45
CA THR A 158 4.45 -17.53 -0.42
C THR A 158 3.52 -18.65 -0.86
N THR A 159 3.80 -19.87 -0.39
CA THR A 159 2.99 -21.05 -0.66
C THR A 159 2.64 -21.73 0.65
N LYS A 160 1.40 -22.19 0.77
CA LYS A 160 0.91 -22.96 1.91
C LYS A 160 0.12 -24.16 1.42
N ILE A 161 0.25 -25.30 2.10
CA ILE A 161 -0.59 -26.47 1.88
C ILE A 161 -1.53 -26.59 3.08
N ASP A 162 -2.82 -26.73 2.81
CA ASP A 162 -3.87 -26.86 3.82
C ASP A 162 -4.79 -28.03 3.49
N THR A 163 -5.43 -28.58 4.52
CA THR A 163 -6.48 -29.60 4.37
C THR A 163 -7.83 -28.99 4.73
N ILE A 164 -8.75 -29.00 3.77
CA ILE A 164 -10.15 -28.62 4.00
C ILE A 164 -10.88 -29.84 4.56
N LYS A 165 -11.42 -29.69 5.78
CA LYS A 165 -12.17 -30.74 6.45
C LYS A 165 -13.61 -30.79 5.90
N THR A 166 -13.78 -31.50 4.80
CA THR A 166 -15.07 -31.91 4.21
C THR A 166 -15.34 -33.39 4.45
N ALA A 167 -16.50 -33.93 4.04
CA ALA A 167 -16.80 -35.36 4.12
C ALA A 167 -15.72 -36.23 3.47
N GLU A 168 -15.20 -35.77 2.32
CA GLU A 168 -13.93 -36.24 1.74
C GLU A 168 -12.89 -35.13 1.93
N PRO A 169 -11.85 -35.32 2.77
CA PRO A 169 -10.82 -34.30 2.98
C PRO A 169 -10.15 -33.90 1.68
N THR A 170 -10.03 -32.59 1.44
CA THR A 170 -9.37 -32.06 0.25
C THR A 170 -8.07 -31.37 0.65
N ILE A 171 -6.98 -31.73 -0.02
CA ILE A 171 -5.67 -31.11 0.17
C ILE A 171 -5.48 -30.07 -0.93
N ILE A 172 -5.25 -28.82 -0.54
CA ILE A 172 -5.07 -27.70 -1.46
C ILE A 172 -3.74 -27.01 -1.17
N LYS A 173 -3.00 -26.74 -2.23
CA LYS A 173 -1.84 -25.85 -2.21
C LYS A 173 -2.29 -24.47 -2.68
N THR A 174 -2.06 -23.46 -1.85
CA THR A 174 -2.36 -22.06 -2.15
C THR A 174 -1.06 -21.30 -2.33
N LYS A 175 -0.89 -20.65 -3.49
CA LYS A 175 0.17 -19.69 -3.75
C LYS A 175 -0.39 -18.27 -3.68
N LEU A 176 0.23 -17.43 -2.85
CA LEU A 176 -0.06 -16.01 -2.74
C LEU A 176 1.09 -15.24 -3.38
N THR A 177 0.80 -14.45 -4.41
CA THR A 177 1.78 -13.57 -5.07
C THR A 177 1.34 -12.13 -4.94
N TYR A 178 2.07 -11.35 -4.15
CA TYR A 178 1.92 -9.91 -4.05
C TYR A 178 2.70 -9.25 -5.18
N THR A 179 2.09 -8.27 -5.85
CA THR A 179 2.72 -7.51 -6.92
C THR A 179 2.56 -6.03 -6.65
N LEU A 180 3.67 -5.28 -6.76
CA LEU A 180 3.68 -3.82 -6.72
C LEU A 180 4.31 -3.29 -8.02
N LYS A 181 3.64 -2.35 -8.68
CA LYS A 181 4.10 -1.69 -9.90
C LYS A 181 4.10 -0.18 -9.70
N TYR A 182 5.19 0.48 -10.07
CA TYR A 182 5.25 1.93 -10.05
C TYR A 182 5.19 2.48 -11.47
N HIS A 183 4.06 3.10 -11.84
CA HIS A 183 3.86 3.61 -13.21
C HIS A 183 4.41 5.02 -13.43
N GLY A 184 4.83 5.69 -12.35
CA GLY A 184 5.33 7.06 -12.40
C GLY A 184 4.22 8.11 -12.37
N LYS A 185 4.56 9.30 -12.86
CA LYS A 185 3.62 10.43 -12.98
C LYS A 185 2.82 10.32 -14.26
N LEU A 186 1.52 10.55 -14.15
CA LEU A 186 0.56 10.59 -15.25
C LEU A 186 -0.13 11.95 -15.28
N ASN A 187 -0.58 12.36 -16.46
CA ASN A 187 -1.38 13.56 -16.63
C ASN A 187 -2.83 13.26 -16.27
N LYS A 188 -3.51 14.13 -15.52
CA LYS A 188 -4.95 13.96 -15.21
C LYS A 188 -5.83 13.88 -16.47
N LYS A 189 -5.40 14.46 -17.60
CA LYS A 189 -6.06 14.32 -18.90
C LYS A 189 -6.00 12.90 -19.49
N SER A 190 -5.12 12.03 -18.99
CA SER A 190 -5.08 10.62 -19.41
C SER A 190 -6.14 9.75 -18.72
N ILE A 191 -6.91 10.34 -17.80
CA ILE A 191 -8.02 9.66 -17.16
C ILE A 191 -9.24 9.72 -18.09
N THR A 192 -9.86 8.58 -18.32
CA THR A 192 -11.06 8.40 -19.13
C THR A 192 -12.11 7.61 -18.32
N GLY A 193 -13.31 7.42 -18.88
CA GLY A 193 -14.37 6.68 -18.19
C GLY A 193 -15.02 7.47 -17.05
N ILE A 194 -15.60 8.62 -17.39
CA ILE A 194 -16.36 9.44 -16.43
C ILE A 194 -17.85 9.30 -16.74
#